data_AF-A0A1E3X384-F1
#
_entry.id   AF-A0A1E3X384-F1
#
_cell.length_a   1.000
_cell.length_b   1.000
_cell.length_c   1.000
_cell.angle_alpha   90.00
_cell.angle_beta   90.00
_cell.angle_gamma   90.00
#
_symmetry.space_group_name_H-M   'P 1'
#
loop_
_entity.id
_entity.type
_entity.pdbx_description
1 polymer ?
#
loop_
_entity_poly.entity_id
_entity_poly.type
_entity_poly.pdbx_seq_one_letter_code
_entity_poly.pdbx_strand_id
1 'polypeptide(L)' 'MDLQVKYQGRVATTKDVEFIRKLIEENPHDSRCALSRKICKAWNWVQPNGILRDIVCRGFLLRL' A
#
# COMPACT_ATOMS: atom_id res chain seq x y z
N MET A 1 -10.05 -13.75 -0.46
CA MET A 1 -9.14 -14.50 -1.34
C MET A 1 -7.78 -13.83 -1.26
N ASP A 2 -6.71 -14.60 -1.15
CA ASP A 2 -5.36 -14.09 -1.37
C ASP A 2 -5.13 -13.97 -2.88
N LEU A 3 -4.52 -12.86 -3.31
CA LEU A 3 -4.05 -12.70 -4.68
C LEU A 3 -2.67 -13.37 -4.78
N GLN A 4 -2.33 -13.92 -5.95
CA GLN A 4 -1.00 -14.53 -6.18
C GLN A 4 0.16 -13.51 -6.16
N VAL A 5 -0.12 -12.25 -5.84
CA VAL A 5 0.88 -11.18 -5.73
C VAL A 5 1.53 -11.23 -4.35
N LYS A 6 2.80 -11.65 -4.32
CA LYS A 6 3.68 -11.56 -3.15
C LYS A 6 4.79 -10.55 -3.41
N TYR A 7 5.01 -9.64 -2.46
CA TYR A 7 6.07 -8.63 -2.55
C TYR A 7 6.69 -8.38 -1.17
N GLN A 8 8.01 -8.53 -1.07
CA GLN A 8 8.78 -8.25 0.16
C GLN A 8 8.17 -8.91 1.42
N GLY A 9 7.71 -10.16 1.27
CA GLY A 9 7.12 -10.95 2.36
C GLY A 9 5.64 -10.69 2.63
N ARG A 10 5.02 -9.66 2.03
CA ARG A 10 3.56 -9.42 2.09
C ARG A 10 2.86 -10.10 0.92
N VAL A 11 1.74 -10.75 1.20
CA VAL A 11 0.82 -11.27 0.18
C VAL A 11 -0.33 -10.28 0.06
N ALA A 12 -0.68 -9.90 -1.16
CA ALA A 12 -1.82 -9.05 -1.41
C ALA A 12 -3.11 -9.85 -1.25
N THR A 13 -4.11 -9.27 -0.61
CA THR A 13 -5.45 -9.85 -0.52
C THR A 13 -6.45 -9.04 -1.34
N THR A 14 -7.61 -9.62 -1.65
CA THR A 14 -8.70 -8.86 -2.29
C THR A 14 -9.08 -7.62 -1.46
N LYS A 15 -9.04 -7.73 -0.12
CA LYS A 15 -9.31 -6.62 0.80
C LYS A 15 -8.27 -5.51 0.71
N ASP A 16 -6.99 -5.85 0.53
CA ASP A 16 -5.94 -4.84 0.33
C ASP A 16 -6.20 -4.04 -0.96
N VAL A 17 -6.59 -4.72 -2.04
CA VAL A 17 -6.89 -4.07 -3.33
C VAL A 17 -8.13 -3.20 -3.25
N GLU A 18 -9.21 -3.68 -2.62
CA GLU A 18 -10.42 -2.89 -2.38
C GLU A 18 -10.11 -1.65 -1.53
N PHE A 19 -9.31 -1.80 -0.49
CA PHE A 19 -8.85 -0.68 0.33
C PHE A 19 -8.07 0.35 -0.50
N ILE A 20 -7.09 -0.10 -1.29
CA ILE A 20 -6.27 0.78 -2.15
C ILE A 20 -7.15 1.50 -3.17
N ARG A 21 -8.07 0.78 -3.81
CA ARG A 21 -9.00 1.36 -4.79
C ARG A 21 -9.86 2.45 -4.16
N LYS A 22 -10.47 2.17 -3.01
CA LYS A 22 -11.27 3.17 -2.28
C LYS A 22 -10.42 4.37 -1.88
N LEU A 23 -9.19 4.16 -1.42
CA LEU A 23 -8.28 5.23 -1.06
C LEU A 23 -7.93 6.11 -2.26
N ILE A 24 -7.75 5.53 -3.45
CA ILE A 24 -7.51 6.29 -4.69
C ILE A 24 -8.76 7.09 -5.09
N GLU A 25 -9.93 6.46 -5.04
CA GLU A 25 -11.22 7.10 -5.35
C GLU A 25 -11.51 8.29 -4.42
N GLU A 26 -11.18 8.18 -3.13
CA GLU A 26 -11.31 9.26 -2.15
C GLU A 26 -10.23 10.35 -2.30
N ASN A 27 -9.13 10.09 -3.00
CA ASN A 27 -7.98 11.00 -3.12
C ASN A 27 -7.48 11.09 -4.57
N PRO A 28 -8.32 11.52 -5.53
CA PRO A 28 -7.99 11.46 -6.96
C PRO A 28 -6.83 12.38 -7.38
N HIS A 29 -6.54 13.41 -6.59
CA HIS A 29 -5.46 14.37 -6.86
C HIS A 29 -4.15 14.02 -6.15
N ASP A 30 -4.14 12.98 -5.31
CA ASP A 30 -2.93 12.59 -4.61
C ASP A 30 -1.93 11.95 -5.58
N SER A 31 -0.67 12.39 -5.49
CA SER A 31 0.41 11.67 -6.13
C SER A 31 0.55 10.26 -5.57
N ARG A 32 1.10 9.33 -6.35
CA ARG A 32 1.48 7.97 -5.90
C ARG A 32 2.31 8.00 -4.60
N CYS A 33 3.14 9.03 -4.44
CA CYS A 33 3.97 9.29 -3.28
C CYS A 33 3.14 9.61 -2.02
N ALA A 34 2.08 10.40 -2.16
CA ALA A 34 1.13 10.70 -1.08
C ALA A 34 0.29 9.47 -0.72
N LEU A 35 -0.24 8.76 -1.73
CA LEU A 35 -1.00 7.52 -1.54
C LEU A 35 -0.19 6.46 -0.81
N SER A 36 1.08 6.21 -1.19
CA SER A 36 1.93 5.23 -0.51
C SER A 36 2.13 5.55 0.97
N ARG A 37 2.26 6.84 1.33
CA ARG A 37 2.35 7.23 2.74
C ARG A 37 1.03 7.01 3.49
N LYS A 38 -0.10 7.34 2.89
CA LYS A 38 -1.44 7.10 3.48
C LYS A 38 -1.66 5.61 3.74
N ILE A 39 -1.30 4.76 2.78
CA ILE A 39 -1.36 3.29 2.92
C ILE A 39 -0.44 2.83 4.05
N CYS A 40 0.83 3.28 4.07
CA CYS A 40 1.75 2.90 5.15
C CYS A 40 1.23 3.31 6.53
N LYS A 41 0.59 4.47 6.66
CA LYS A 41 -0.02 4.89 7.93
C LYS A 41 -1.21 4.02 8.31
N ALA A 42 -2.14 3.80 7.37
CA ALA A 42 -3.35 3.02 7.62
C ALA A 42 -3.06 1.57 8.00
N TRP A 43 -2.03 0.98 7.40
CA TRP A 43 -1.61 -0.40 7.67
C TRP A 43 -0.57 -0.52 8.78
N ASN A 44 -0.20 0.59 9.42
CA ASN A 44 0.95 0.67 10.33
C ASN A 44 2.21 0.00 9.72
N TRP A 45 2.42 0.19 8.42
CA TRP A 45 3.52 -0.40 7.67
C TRP A 45 4.78 0.45 7.83
N VAL A 46 5.36 0.33 9.02
CA VAL A 46 6.55 1.06 9.46
C VAL A 46 7.74 0.12 9.62
N GLN A 47 8.93 0.71 9.59
CA GLN A 47 10.18 0.07 10.02
C GLN A 47 10.27 0.05 11.56
N PRO A 48 11.16 -0.75 12.15
CA PRO A 48 11.38 -0.75 13.61
C PRO A 48 11.77 0.61 14.19
N ASN A 49 12.37 1.48 13.38
CA ASN A 49 12.71 2.85 13.75
C ASN A 49 11.55 3.86 13.59
N GLY A 50 10.33 3.40 13.30
CA GLY A 50 9.14 4.24 13.15
C GLY A 50 8.97 4.91 11.79
N ILE A 51 9.92 4.76 10.85
CA ILE A 51 9.84 5.36 9.52
C ILE A 51 8.91 4.55 8.63
N LEU A 52 8.03 5.22 7.87
CA LEU A 52 7.13 4.56 6.91
C LEU A 52 7.91 3.78 5.85
N ARG A 53 7.41 2.60 5.47
CA ARG A 53 7.96 1.80 4.37
C ARG A 53 7.41 2.24 3.01
N ASP A 54 7.33 3.55 2.75
CA ASP A 54 6.61 4.09 1.60
C ASP A 54 7.28 3.73 0.26
N ILE A 55 8.62 3.61 0.21
CA ILE A 55 9.34 3.10 -0.97
C ILE A 55 8.95 1.65 -1.29
N VAL A 56 8.90 0.78 -0.27
CA VAL A 56 8.47 -0.62 -0.41
C VAL A 56 7.00 -0.68 -0.83
N CYS A 57 6.15 0.15 -0.21
CA CYS A 57 4.73 0.25 -0.57
C CYS A 57 4.54 0.67 -2.04
N ARG A 58 5.35 1.60 -2.56
CA ARG A 58 5.27 1.96 -3.99
C ARG A 58 5.59 0.79 -4.91
N GLY A 59 6.61 -0.01 -4.57
CA GLY A 59 6.93 -1.23 -5.32
C GLY A 59 5.81 -2.27 -5.26
N PHE A 60 5.16 -2.41 -4.10
CA PHE A 60 3.98 -3.26 -3.94
C PHE A 60 2.83 -2.82 -4.85
N LEU A 61 2.51 -1.52 -4.86
CA LEU A 61 1.45 -0.96 -5.69
C LEU A 61 1.65 -1.16 -7.20
N LEU A 62 2.90 -1.22 -7.67
CA LEU A 62 3.21 -1.48 -9.08
C LEU A 62 3.00 -2.95 -9.48
N ARG A 63 2.87 -3.86 -8.51
CA ARG A 63 2.72 -5.30 -8.74
C ARG A 63 1.26 -5.76 -8.64
N LEU A 64 0.38 -4.92 -8.11
CA LEU A 64 -1.07 -5.11 -8.05
C LEU A 64 -1.72 -4.74 -9.39
#